data_AF-A0A9D4YYB1-F1
#
_entry.id   AF-A0A9D4YYB1-F1
#
_cell.length_a   1.000
_cell.length_b   1.000
_cell.length_c   1.000
_cell.angle_alpha   90.00
_cell.angle_beta   90.00
_cell.angle_gamma   90.00
#
_symmetry.space_group_name_H-M   'P 1'
#
loop_
_entity.id
_entity.type
_entity.pdbx_description
1 polymer ?
#
loop_
_entity_poly.entity_id
_entity_poly.type
_entity_poly.pdbx_seq_one_letter_code
_entity_poly.pdbx_strand_id
1 'polypeptide(L)'
;MGTSWKSSLAPLAALVAVILGYLVWRWAAARARVAASKRAYDADVRLQAHQDCAKAARDAASPLRSMPTAVLRKGAHVAHYGVRERYTSTGELVQGVPPQPELAVRMYDELLRRGENVFGDYARLLEYGTPGMDTGIDAGGALKMYTEQYRRTPGLRERYDILECMERVSGGSPVYRSERTNLARKILGLPTQRPARATTQKPGNQQAGKKVTTPQPVRTTGEDIWQFPLDGHRAPDDPTRIRSDAHNAHDTGVTRTVKASIEKLQGAVGPVDQTVAARQVRELILAADVPTEKRARAIQALDAIERNNHTLGTVNMTETAILGLVWGRLNHEDNLGNREALRENLVDELSESIEHGKPVCAMGRLSRVLGTLNGVDALVDIKPKWALSQEMINKAGAMFKDKVTRLPEADRAAVHALQPTEEQEQAYERVMNEAKADIRDELRRSYVSTGIMTNEAFEVETSKWIDHIG
;
A
#
# COMPACT_ATOMS: atom_id res chain seq x y z
N MET A 1 -61.02 -42.95 -19.13
CA MET A 1 -60.69 -41.71 -19.89
C MET A 1 -60.13 -40.71 -18.90
N GLY A 2 -58.81 -40.62 -18.77
CA GLY A 2 -58.25 -39.77 -17.74
C GLY A 2 -56.74 -39.85 -17.73
N THR A 3 -56.09 -39.24 -18.70
CA THR A 3 -54.67 -38.89 -18.63
C THR A 3 -54.34 -37.85 -19.70
N SER A 4 -53.39 -36.98 -19.38
CA SER A 4 -52.61 -36.16 -20.31
C SER A 4 -53.05 -34.72 -20.61
N TRP A 5 -53.49 -33.95 -19.60
CA TRP A 5 -53.45 -32.47 -19.67
C TRP A 5 -52.20 -31.87 -19.00
N LYS A 6 -51.41 -32.68 -18.29
CA LYS A 6 -50.22 -32.20 -17.55
C LYS A 6 -49.00 -31.96 -18.45
N SER A 7 -48.94 -32.53 -19.66
CA SER A 7 -47.80 -32.39 -20.58
C SER A 7 -47.81 -31.09 -21.40
N SER A 8 -48.97 -30.44 -21.56
CA SER A 8 -49.12 -29.23 -22.37
C SER A 8 -48.84 -27.92 -21.63
N LEU A 9 -48.75 -27.92 -20.30
CA LEU A 9 -48.55 -26.70 -19.50
C LEU A 9 -47.07 -26.40 -19.15
N ALA A 10 -46.19 -27.39 -19.21
CA ALA A 10 -44.76 -27.23 -18.92
C ALA A 10 -44.04 -26.18 -19.81
N PRO A 11 -44.23 -26.14 -21.15
CA PRO A 11 -43.56 -25.15 -21.98
C PRO A 11 -44.08 -23.72 -21.74
N LEU A 12 -45.36 -23.57 -21.39
CA LEU A 12 -45.96 -22.28 -21.02
C LEU A 12 -45.39 -21.76 -19.71
N ALA A 13 -45.23 -22.61 -18.70
CA ALA A 13 -44.60 -22.24 -17.43
C ALA A 13 -43.13 -21.82 -17.61
N ALA A 14 -42.38 -22.53 -18.45
CA ALA A 14 -40.99 -22.18 -18.76
C ALA A 14 -40.88 -20.82 -19.49
N LEU A 15 -41.75 -20.57 -20.48
CA LEU A 15 -41.80 -19.30 -21.19
C LEU A 15 -42.14 -18.13 -20.24
N VAL A 16 -43.13 -18.32 -19.37
CA VAL A 16 -43.50 -17.31 -18.36
C VAL A 16 -42.33 -17.04 -17.40
N ALA A 17 -41.61 -18.06 -16.96
CA ALA A 17 -40.43 -17.90 -16.11
C ALA A 17 -39.31 -17.11 -16.79
N VAL A 18 -39.05 -17.36 -18.08
CA VAL A 18 -38.06 -16.61 -18.87
C VAL A 18 -38.47 -15.14 -19.03
N ILE A 19 -39.74 -14.88 -19.36
CA ILE A 19 -40.26 -13.52 -19.48
C ILE A 19 -40.16 -12.77 -18.15
N LEU A 20 -40.56 -13.40 -17.04
CA LEU A 20 -40.45 -12.79 -15.72
C LEU A 20 -38.99 -12.53 -15.33
N GLY A 21 -38.09 -13.46 -15.60
CA GLY A 21 -36.65 -13.29 -15.38
C GLY A 21 -36.08 -12.09 -16.16
N TYR A 22 -36.46 -11.97 -17.44
CA TYR A 22 -36.05 -10.84 -18.28
C TYR A 22 -36.60 -9.50 -17.78
N LEU A 23 -37.86 -9.45 -17.35
CA LEU A 23 -38.49 -8.24 -16.80
C LEU A 23 -37.83 -7.82 -15.47
N VAL A 24 -37.53 -8.77 -14.58
CA VAL A 24 -36.81 -8.50 -13.33
C VAL A 24 -35.40 -7.98 -13.61
N TRP A 25 -34.68 -8.58 -14.56
CA TRP A 25 -33.37 -8.10 -14.97
C TRP A 25 -33.41 -6.68 -15.55
N ARG A 26 -34.36 -6.38 -16.46
CA ARG A 26 -34.53 -5.02 -17.01
C ARG A 26 -34.88 -4.00 -15.93
N TRP A 27 -35.75 -4.35 -14.98
CA TRP A 27 -36.11 -3.46 -13.88
C TRP A 27 -34.91 -3.19 -12.96
N ALA A 28 -34.12 -4.21 -12.62
CA ALA A 28 -32.89 -4.06 -11.84
C ALA A 28 -31.85 -3.19 -12.56
N ALA A 29 -31.67 -3.39 -13.87
CA ALA A 29 -30.77 -2.57 -14.70
C ALA A 29 -31.22 -1.11 -14.78
N ALA A 30 -32.52 -0.85 -14.95
CA ALA A 30 -33.07 0.50 -14.93
C ALA A 30 -32.87 1.19 -13.57
N ARG A 31 -33.11 0.47 -12.46
CA ARG A 31 -32.89 0.99 -11.11
C ARG A 31 -31.41 1.29 -10.84
N ALA A 32 -30.50 0.45 -11.34
CA ALA A 32 -29.07 0.68 -11.23
C ALA A 32 -28.62 1.92 -12.03
N ARG A 33 -29.16 2.14 -13.24
CA ARG A 33 -28.91 3.36 -14.03
C ARG A 33 -29.39 4.62 -13.30
N VAL A 34 -30.62 4.61 -12.76
CA VAL A 34 -31.15 5.74 -11.98
C VAL A 34 -30.28 6.01 -10.74
N ALA A 35 -29.84 4.96 -10.03
CA ALA A 35 -28.95 5.13 -8.89
C ALA A 35 -27.57 5.69 -9.27
N ALA A 36 -27.01 5.29 -10.40
CA ALA A 36 -25.74 5.82 -10.92
C ALA A 36 -25.87 7.29 -11.34
N SER A 37 -26.91 7.64 -12.10
CA SER A 37 -27.20 9.03 -12.48
C SER A 37 -27.42 9.91 -11.26
N LYS A 38 -28.11 9.41 -10.23
CA LYS A 38 -28.27 10.14 -8.96
C LYS A 38 -26.94 10.39 -8.26
N ARG A 39 -26.04 9.40 -8.20
CA ARG A 39 -24.71 9.59 -7.59
C ARG A 39 -23.85 10.60 -8.37
N ALA A 40 -23.91 10.56 -9.70
CA ALA A 40 -23.22 11.52 -10.55
C ALA A 40 -23.76 12.95 -10.31
N TYR A 41 -25.07 13.11 -10.33
CA TYR A 41 -25.73 14.37 -9.99
C TYR A 41 -25.36 14.87 -8.58
N ASP A 42 -25.39 13.99 -7.57
CA ASP A 42 -25.00 14.32 -6.20
C ASP A 42 -23.52 14.74 -6.10
N ALA A 43 -22.64 14.15 -6.92
CA ALA A 43 -21.23 14.51 -6.98
C ALA A 43 -21.02 15.90 -7.61
N ASP A 44 -21.78 16.23 -8.66
CA ASP A 44 -21.73 17.52 -9.34
C ASP A 44 -22.34 18.63 -8.45
N VAL A 45 -23.48 18.36 -7.79
CA VAL A 45 -24.05 19.26 -6.78
C VAL A 45 -23.09 19.49 -5.61
N ARG A 46 -22.36 18.46 -5.16
CA ARG A 46 -21.34 18.63 -4.10
C ARG A 46 -20.22 19.55 -4.53
N LEU A 47 -19.74 19.43 -5.77
CA LEU A 47 -18.68 20.28 -6.31
C LEU A 47 -19.16 21.72 -6.45
N GLN A 48 -20.35 21.93 -7.00
CA GLN A 48 -20.95 23.26 -7.06
C GLN A 48 -21.03 23.85 -5.66
N ALA A 49 -21.49 23.09 -4.67
CA ALA A 49 -21.51 23.53 -3.27
C ALA A 49 -20.10 23.80 -2.70
N HIS A 50 -19.06 23.09 -3.12
CA HIS A 50 -17.67 23.38 -2.75
C HIS A 50 -17.18 24.69 -3.38
N GLN A 51 -17.49 24.92 -4.66
CA GLN A 51 -17.15 26.15 -5.38
C GLN A 51 -17.91 27.35 -4.82
N ASP A 52 -19.19 27.18 -4.49
CA ASP A 52 -20.02 28.21 -3.85
C ASP A 52 -19.51 28.52 -2.44
N CYS A 53 -19.09 27.51 -1.66
CA CYS A 53 -18.44 27.74 -0.37
C CYS A 53 -17.11 28.49 -0.52
N ALA A 54 -16.29 28.12 -1.50
CA ALA A 54 -15.01 28.80 -1.76
C ALA A 54 -15.19 30.21 -2.31
N LYS A 55 -16.24 30.45 -3.09
CA LYS A 55 -16.63 31.76 -3.59
C LYS A 55 -17.18 32.62 -2.47
N ALA A 56 -18.14 32.11 -1.68
CA ALA A 56 -18.66 32.80 -0.51
C ALA A 56 -17.56 33.13 0.51
N ALA A 57 -16.56 32.26 0.68
CA ALA A 57 -15.43 32.52 1.56
C ALA A 57 -14.47 33.60 1.03
N ARG A 58 -14.32 33.73 -0.30
CA ARG A 58 -13.55 34.79 -0.95
C ARG A 58 -14.29 36.13 -0.96
N ASP A 59 -15.59 36.08 -1.25
CA ASP A 59 -16.44 37.26 -1.45
C ASP A 59 -17.02 37.80 -0.13
N ALA A 60 -16.92 37.04 0.97
CA ALA A 60 -17.44 37.45 2.26
C ALA A 60 -16.66 38.63 2.83
N ALA A 61 -17.20 39.83 2.57
CA ALA A 61 -17.17 40.94 3.53
C ALA A 61 -17.92 40.59 4.84
N SER A 62 -18.70 39.50 4.87
CA SER A 62 -19.31 38.97 6.09
C SER A 62 -18.29 38.30 7.01
N PRO A 63 -18.29 38.60 8.32
CA PRO A 63 -17.33 38.03 9.24
C PRO A 63 -17.51 36.51 9.34
N LEU A 64 -16.41 35.74 9.26
CA LEU A 64 -16.35 34.29 9.46
C LEU A 64 -17.16 33.81 10.69
N ARG A 65 -17.27 34.68 11.70
CA ARG A 65 -18.09 34.52 12.91
C ARG A 65 -19.56 34.22 12.67
N SER A 66 -20.12 34.64 11.53
CA SER A 66 -21.53 34.43 11.18
C SER A 66 -21.77 33.13 10.41
N MET A 67 -20.73 32.48 9.88
CA MET A 67 -20.89 31.28 9.07
C MET A 67 -21.27 30.08 9.95
N PRO A 68 -22.15 29.17 9.48
CA PRO A 68 -22.41 27.90 10.17
C PRO A 68 -21.13 27.06 10.29
N THR A 69 -20.96 26.36 11.41
CA THR A 69 -19.75 25.55 11.70
C THR A 69 -19.45 24.51 10.61
N ALA A 70 -20.48 23.86 10.06
CA ALA A 70 -20.31 22.89 8.98
C ALA A 70 -19.74 23.53 7.70
N VAL A 71 -20.17 24.75 7.39
CA VAL A 71 -19.67 25.53 6.24
C VAL A 71 -18.23 25.95 6.48
N LEU A 72 -17.90 26.44 7.68
CA LEU A 72 -16.52 26.78 8.04
C LEU A 72 -15.59 25.59 7.96
N ARG A 73 -15.99 24.41 8.46
CA ARG A 73 -15.16 23.21 8.39
C ARG A 73 -14.88 22.78 6.95
N LYS A 74 -15.92 22.76 6.12
CA LYS A 74 -15.79 22.41 4.69
C LYS A 74 -14.98 23.46 3.94
N GLY A 75 -15.20 24.74 4.23
CA GLY A 75 -14.46 25.86 3.69
C GLY A 75 -12.98 25.82 4.07
N ALA A 76 -12.65 25.53 5.33
CA ALA A 76 -11.27 25.41 5.82
C ALA A 76 -10.53 24.29 5.09
N HIS A 77 -11.18 23.15 4.88
CA HIS A 77 -10.61 22.04 4.12
C HIS A 77 -10.37 22.40 2.65
N VAL A 78 -11.34 23.05 1.99
CA VAL A 78 -11.19 23.51 0.61
C VAL A 78 -10.10 24.57 0.49
N ALA A 79 -10.04 25.53 1.42
CA ALA A 79 -9.00 26.54 1.44
C ALA A 79 -7.62 25.92 1.71
N HIS A 80 -7.54 24.87 2.54
CA HIS A 80 -6.28 24.17 2.80
C HIS A 80 -5.81 23.38 1.57
N TYR A 81 -6.64 22.53 0.98
CA TYR A 81 -6.19 21.60 -0.07
C TYR A 81 -6.45 22.07 -1.50
N GLY A 82 -7.23 23.14 -1.67
CA GLY A 82 -7.82 23.49 -2.95
C GLY A 82 -8.87 22.46 -3.40
N VAL A 83 -9.36 22.65 -4.61
CA VAL A 83 -10.15 21.69 -5.39
C VAL A 83 -9.48 21.59 -6.75
N ARG A 84 -9.13 20.39 -7.21
CA ARG A 84 -8.55 20.25 -8.54
C ARG A 84 -9.61 20.43 -9.62
N GLU A 85 -9.14 20.79 -10.81
CA GLU A 85 -9.93 20.66 -12.02
C GLU A 85 -10.38 19.21 -12.18
N ARG A 86 -11.63 19.00 -12.60
CA ARG A 86 -12.16 17.66 -12.86
C ARG A 86 -13.19 17.70 -13.97
N TYR A 87 -13.34 16.60 -14.68
CA TYR A 87 -14.41 16.45 -15.66
C TYR A 87 -15.70 15.97 -14.98
N THR A 88 -16.84 16.55 -15.35
CA THR A 88 -18.16 16.06 -14.92
C THR A 88 -18.48 14.71 -15.56
N SER A 89 -19.58 14.10 -15.11
CA SER A 89 -20.14 12.90 -15.77
C SER A 89 -20.55 13.14 -17.24
N THR A 90 -20.74 14.40 -17.64
CA THR A 90 -21.03 14.82 -19.02
C THR A 90 -19.77 15.15 -19.83
N GLY A 91 -18.58 15.07 -19.23
CA GLY A 91 -17.31 15.39 -19.89
C GLY A 91 -16.96 16.89 -19.92
N GLU A 92 -17.69 17.73 -19.18
CA GLU A 92 -17.38 19.16 -19.06
C GLU A 92 -16.26 19.37 -18.04
N LEU A 93 -15.24 20.17 -18.39
CA LEU A 93 -14.17 20.53 -17.47
C LEU A 93 -14.70 21.55 -16.45
N VAL A 94 -14.69 21.17 -15.17
CA VAL A 94 -14.95 22.10 -14.09
C VAL A 94 -13.63 22.61 -13.53
N GLN A 95 -13.44 23.93 -13.56
CA GLN A 95 -12.24 24.54 -13.01
C GLN A 95 -12.12 24.32 -11.50
N GLY A 96 -10.89 24.05 -11.09
CA GLY A 96 -10.47 23.89 -9.72
C GLY A 96 -10.43 25.22 -8.98
N VAL A 97 -10.30 25.13 -7.67
CA VAL A 97 -10.02 26.26 -6.80
C VAL A 97 -8.62 26.06 -6.23
N PRO A 98 -7.65 26.96 -6.46
CA PRO A 98 -6.33 26.81 -5.87
C PRO A 98 -6.42 26.91 -4.32
N PRO A 99 -5.48 26.28 -3.60
CA PRO A 99 -5.36 26.46 -2.16
C PRO A 99 -5.24 27.94 -1.76
N GLN A 100 -5.78 28.29 -0.60
CA GLN A 100 -5.78 29.62 0.01
C GLN A 100 -5.39 29.49 1.50
N PRO A 101 -4.08 29.32 1.81
CA PRO A 101 -3.60 29.02 3.16
C PRO A 101 -4.03 30.04 4.21
N GLU A 102 -3.92 31.33 3.91
CA GLU A 102 -4.28 32.41 4.84
C GLU A 102 -5.76 32.38 5.21
N LEU A 103 -6.63 32.04 4.26
CA LEU A 103 -8.05 31.84 4.50
C LEU A 103 -8.28 30.58 5.35
N ALA A 104 -7.56 29.49 5.06
CA ALA A 104 -7.64 28.26 5.84
C ALA A 104 -7.24 28.48 7.31
N VAL A 105 -6.14 29.20 7.57
CA VAL A 105 -5.70 29.60 8.92
C VAL A 105 -6.82 30.35 9.64
N ARG A 106 -7.39 31.39 9.03
CA ARG A 106 -8.48 32.19 9.65
C ARG A 106 -9.72 31.35 9.96
N MET A 107 -10.05 30.38 9.10
CA MET A 107 -11.17 29.47 9.31
C MET A 107 -10.89 28.45 10.41
N TYR A 108 -9.69 27.87 10.47
CA TYR A 108 -9.30 26.96 11.55
C TYR A 108 -9.25 27.69 12.90
N ASP A 109 -8.74 28.91 12.96
CA ASP A 109 -8.78 29.73 14.17
C ASP A 109 -10.21 29.97 14.65
N GLU A 110 -11.14 30.29 13.74
CA GLU A 110 -12.54 30.49 14.09
C GLU A 110 -13.20 29.18 14.56
N LEU A 111 -12.89 28.05 13.94
CA LEU A 111 -13.34 26.72 14.39
C LEU A 111 -12.81 26.41 15.80
N LEU A 112 -11.53 26.70 16.08
CA LEU A 112 -10.95 26.54 17.41
C LEU A 112 -11.61 27.44 18.46
N ARG A 113 -11.92 28.71 18.12
CA ARG A 113 -12.67 29.62 19.02
C ARG A 113 -14.05 29.08 19.38
N ARG A 114 -14.66 28.31 18.48
CA ARG A 114 -15.95 27.64 18.70
C ARG A 114 -15.83 26.30 19.45
N GLY A 115 -14.61 25.90 19.83
CA GLY A 115 -14.36 24.65 20.54
C GLY A 115 -14.34 23.41 19.64
N GLU A 116 -14.28 23.58 18.32
CA GLU A 116 -14.24 22.46 17.38
C GLU A 116 -12.88 21.74 17.41
N ASN A 117 -12.91 20.40 17.30
CA ASN A 117 -11.70 19.60 17.26
C ASN A 117 -11.14 19.53 15.83
N VAL A 118 -10.34 20.54 15.46
CA VAL A 118 -9.71 20.66 14.13
C VAL A 118 -8.17 20.70 14.21
N PHE A 119 -7.60 20.34 15.36
CA PHE A 119 -6.16 20.47 15.65
C PHE A 119 -5.28 19.73 14.63
N GLY A 120 -5.67 18.52 14.21
CA GLY A 120 -4.87 17.73 13.27
C GLY A 120 -4.82 18.32 11.85
N ASP A 121 -5.96 18.80 11.35
CA ASP A 121 -6.02 19.47 10.04
C ASP A 121 -5.24 20.79 10.06
N TYR A 122 -5.34 21.54 11.17
CA TYR A 122 -4.62 22.79 11.32
C TYR A 122 -3.11 22.56 11.51
N ALA A 123 -2.70 21.55 12.29
CA ALA A 123 -1.29 21.19 12.44
C ALA A 123 -0.64 20.86 11.10
N ARG A 124 -1.35 20.10 10.25
CA ARG A 124 -0.88 19.77 8.89
C ARG A 124 -0.70 21.02 8.02
N LEU A 125 -1.61 21.98 8.10
CA LEU A 125 -1.49 23.25 7.37
C LEU A 125 -0.23 24.00 7.79
N LEU A 126 0.04 24.07 9.11
CA LEU A 126 1.21 24.78 9.65
C LEU A 126 2.53 24.04 9.36
N GLU A 127 2.49 22.72 9.34
CA GLU A 127 3.65 21.87 9.10
C GLU A 127 4.06 21.82 7.62
N TYR A 128 3.10 21.61 6.72
CA TYR A 128 3.37 21.36 5.31
C TYR A 128 3.01 22.53 4.39
N GLY A 129 2.36 23.55 4.92
CA GLY A 129 1.76 24.60 4.11
C GLY A 129 0.66 24.05 3.19
N THR A 130 0.49 24.73 2.05
CA THR A 130 -0.33 24.25 0.94
C THR A 130 0.55 23.93 -0.25
N PRO A 131 0.25 22.88 -1.05
CA PRO A 131 1.03 22.58 -2.25
C PRO A 131 1.20 23.83 -3.13
N GLY A 132 2.45 24.24 -3.37
CA GLY A 132 2.79 25.38 -4.22
C GLY A 132 2.82 26.76 -3.53
N MET A 133 2.71 26.84 -2.20
CA MET A 133 2.97 28.09 -1.47
C MET A 133 4.03 27.90 -0.39
N ASP A 134 4.97 28.85 -0.35
CA ASP A 134 5.99 28.97 0.70
C ASP A 134 5.41 29.73 1.89
N THR A 135 4.45 29.13 2.60
CA THR A 135 3.77 29.79 3.72
C THR A 135 4.64 29.97 4.96
N GLY A 136 5.93 29.60 4.90
CA GLY A 136 6.78 29.45 6.06
C GLY A 136 6.31 28.28 6.92
N ILE A 137 7.16 27.28 7.11
CA ILE A 137 6.84 26.16 8.01
C ILE A 137 6.78 26.73 9.44
N ASP A 138 5.59 26.83 10.03
CA ASP A 138 5.42 27.18 11.44
C ASP A 138 5.47 25.89 12.28
N ALA A 139 6.67 25.33 12.40
CA ALA A 139 6.90 24.12 13.19
C ALA A 139 6.46 24.30 14.66
N GLY A 140 6.60 25.51 15.22
CA GLY A 140 6.17 25.81 16.59
C GLY A 140 4.65 25.75 16.73
N GLY A 141 3.92 26.37 15.82
CA GLY A 141 2.46 26.31 15.75
C GLY A 141 1.94 24.89 15.49
N ALA A 142 2.55 24.17 14.54
CA ALA A 142 2.20 22.78 14.24
C ALA A 142 2.39 21.89 15.48
N LEU A 143 3.52 22.00 16.18
CA LEU A 143 3.79 21.23 17.39
C LEU A 143 2.77 21.54 18.51
N LYS A 144 2.38 22.81 18.65
CA LYS A 144 1.33 23.24 19.59
C LYS A 144 -0.01 22.58 19.26
N MET A 145 -0.39 22.56 17.98
CA MET A 145 -1.64 21.93 17.53
C MET A 145 -1.63 20.41 17.74
N TYR A 146 -0.54 19.71 17.37
CA TYR A 146 -0.42 18.27 17.63
C TYR A 146 -0.45 17.94 19.13
N THR A 147 0.16 18.77 19.97
CA THR A 147 0.11 18.60 21.44
C THR A 147 -1.33 18.67 21.97
N GLU A 148 -2.12 19.64 21.49
CA GLU A 148 -3.53 19.75 21.86
C GLU A 148 -4.37 18.58 21.35
N GLN A 149 -4.11 18.11 20.12
CA GLN A 149 -4.75 16.93 19.57
C GLN A 149 -4.43 15.68 20.41
N TYR A 150 -3.17 15.49 20.79
CA TYR A 150 -2.72 14.36 21.61
C TYR A 150 -3.45 14.31 22.95
N ARG A 151 -3.58 15.46 23.64
CA ARG A 151 -4.28 15.58 24.92
C ARG A 151 -5.76 15.16 24.83
N ARG A 152 -6.42 15.50 23.72
CA ARG A 152 -7.86 15.28 23.52
C ARG A 152 -8.21 13.92 22.91
N THR A 153 -7.23 13.22 22.35
CA THR A 153 -7.46 11.92 21.69
C THR A 153 -7.48 10.82 22.76
N PRO A 154 -8.55 10.03 22.92
CA PRO A 154 -8.59 8.96 23.93
C PRO A 154 -7.89 7.68 23.48
N GLY A 155 -7.89 7.39 22.18
CA GLY A 155 -7.36 6.14 21.61
C GLY A 155 -5.83 6.09 21.62
N LEU A 156 -5.28 4.94 22.03
CA LEU A 156 -3.83 4.75 22.12
C LEU A 156 -3.16 4.71 20.75
N ARG A 157 -3.84 4.16 19.73
CA ARG A 157 -3.29 4.05 18.38
C ARG A 157 -3.21 5.41 17.70
N GLU A 158 -4.27 6.20 17.79
CA GLU A 158 -4.32 7.55 17.25
C GLU A 158 -3.30 8.48 17.95
N ARG A 159 -3.10 8.29 19.27
CA ARG A 159 -2.03 8.98 20.00
C ARG A 159 -0.62 8.62 19.50
N TYR A 160 -0.40 7.38 19.07
CA TYR A 160 0.87 6.94 18.51
C TYR A 160 1.17 7.67 17.20
N ASP A 161 0.18 7.76 16.31
CA ASP A 161 0.30 8.46 15.03
C ASP A 161 0.57 9.97 15.24
N ILE A 162 -0.07 10.58 16.26
CA ILE A 162 0.18 11.98 16.63
C ILE A 162 1.61 12.17 17.15
N LEU A 163 2.13 11.26 17.99
CA LEU A 163 3.51 11.35 18.50
C LEU A 163 4.56 11.23 17.39
N GLU A 164 4.30 10.43 16.35
CA GLU A 164 5.17 10.37 15.17
C GLU A 164 5.22 11.72 14.44
N CYS A 165 4.07 12.41 14.31
CA CYS A 165 4.04 13.76 13.77
C CYS A 165 4.80 14.76 14.66
N MET A 166 4.64 14.68 15.99
CA MET A 166 5.36 15.54 16.94
C MET A 166 6.88 15.32 16.93
N GLU A 167 7.34 14.05 16.88
CA GLU A 167 8.76 13.71 16.73
C GLU A 167 9.33 14.33 15.46
N ARG A 168 8.61 14.24 14.34
CA ARG A 168 9.04 14.79 13.06
C ARG A 168 9.12 16.32 13.05
N VAL A 169 8.06 17.01 13.48
CA VAL A 169 8.02 18.49 13.55
C VAL A 169 9.09 19.05 14.49
N SER A 170 9.42 18.34 15.56
CA SER A 170 10.44 18.75 16.53
C SER A 170 11.88 18.41 16.12
N GLY A 171 12.12 17.96 14.89
CA GLY A 171 13.45 17.59 14.42
C GLY A 171 14.00 16.31 15.05
N GLY A 172 13.13 15.36 15.41
CA GLY A 172 13.51 14.07 15.99
C GLY A 172 13.72 14.10 17.50
N SER A 173 12.95 14.92 18.24
CA SER A 173 13.09 15.06 19.69
C SER A 173 13.08 13.69 20.42
N PRO A 174 14.12 13.38 21.22
CA PRO A 174 14.19 12.13 21.98
C PRO A 174 13.01 11.93 22.95
N VAL A 175 12.37 13.03 23.38
CA VAL A 175 11.22 13.00 24.29
C VAL A 175 10.04 12.31 23.60
N TYR A 176 9.64 12.78 22.42
CA TYR A 176 8.51 12.19 21.69
C TYR A 176 8.81 10.79 21.19
N ARG A 177 10.07 10.49 20.81
CA ARG A 177 10.49 9.13 20.48
C ARG A 177 10.32 8.17 21.65
N SER A 178 10.72 8.59 22.85
CA SER A 178 10.58 7.79 24.07
C SER A 178 9.11 7.59 24.44
N GLU A 179 8.30 8.64 24.38
CA GLU A 179 6.85 8.53 24.60
C GLU A 179 6.18 7.61 23.58
N ARG A 180 6.54 7.71 22.30
CA ARG A 180 6.04 6.84 21.22
C ARG A 180 6.39 5.38 21.46
N THR A 181 7.63 5.11 21.87
CA THR A 181 8.11 3.77 22.23
C THR A 181 7.31 3.20 23.42
N ASN A 182 7.08 4.01 24.45
CA ASN A 182 6.28 3.61 25.61
C ASN A 182 4.82 3.33 25.25
N LEU A 183 4.25 4.13 24.36
CA LEU A 183 2.89 3.94 23.89
C LEU A 183 2.74 2.67 23.05
N ALA A 184 3.69 2.37 22.15
CA ALA A 184 3.72 1.11 21.41
C ALA A 184 3.80 -0.11 22.34
N ARG A 185 4.66 -0.05 23.36
CA ARG A 185 4.75 -1.10 24.38
C ARG A 185 3.42 -1.28 25.10
N LYS A 186 2.74 -0.20 25.47
CA LYS A 186 1.41 -0.25 26.10
C LYS A 186 0.35 -0.89 25.19
N ILE A 187 0.35 -0.56 23.89
CA ILE A 187 -0.55 -1.18 22.90
C ILE A 187 -0.32 -2.70 22.82
N LEU A 188 0.93 -3.14 22.94
CA LEU A 188 1.33 -4.55 22.91
C LEU A 188 1.23 -5.26 24.28
N GLY A 189 0.74 -4.59 25.33
CA GLY A 189 0.69 -5.16 26.69
C GLY A 189 2.06 -5.35 27.36
N LEU A 190 3.11 -4.71 26.85
CA LEU A 190 4.47 -4.77 27.39
C LEU A 190 4.70 -3.70 28.47
N PRO A 191 5.54 -3.98 29.49
CA PRO A 191 5.85 -2.99 30.54
C PRO A 191 6.54 -1.77 29.95
N THR A 192 6.12 -0.56 30.32
CA THR A 192 6.73 0.68 29.83
C THR A 192 8.15 0.88 30.38
N GLN A 193 9.05 1.44 29.57
CA GLN A 193 10.38 1.81 30.04
C GLN A 193 10.28 3.16 30.74
N ARG A 194 10.85 3.27 31.95
CA ARG A 194 11.04 4.58 32.56
C ARG A 194 11.93 5.40 31.62
N PRO A 195 11.52 6.61 31.21
CA PRO A 195 12.40 7.45 30.42
C PRO A 195 13.71 7.61 31.18
N ALA A 196 14.83 7.39 30.49
CA ALA A 196 16.16 7.62 31.06
C ALA A 196 16.15 9.04 31.61
N ARG A 197 16.22 9.16 32.94
CA ARG A 197 16.20 10.46 33.60
C ARG A 197 17.41 11.20 33.06
N ALA A 198 17.19 12.25 32.27
CA ALA A 198 18.29 13.08 31.79
C ALA A 198 19.01 13.59 33.04
N THR A 199 20.13 12.97 33.38
CA THR A 199 21.03 13.44 34.42
C THR A 199 21.62 14.73 33.88
N THR A 200 20.91 15.83 34.10
CA THR A 200 21.53 17.14 34.18
C THR A 200 22.48 17.05 35.35
N GLN A 201 23.73 16.66 35.07
CA GLN A 201 24.84 16.86 35.97
C GLN A 201 24.91 18.37 36.24
N LYS A 202 24.28 18.81 37.34
CA LYS A 202 24.64 20.08 37.95
C LYS A 202 26.14 19.97 38.28
N PRO A 203 26.99 20.91 37.82
CA PRO A 203 28.38 20.89 38.19
C PRO A 203 28.50 21.05 39.71
N GLY A 204 29.12 20.06 40.33
CA GLY A 204 29.82 20.10 41.61
C GLY A 204 29.14 20.81 42.77
N ASN A 205 28.55 20.03 43.69
CA ASN A 205 28.80 20.31 45.10
C ASN A 205 29.01 18.98 45.84
N GLN A 206 30.29 18.66 46.09
CA GLN A 206 30.70 17.53 46.89
C GLN A 206 30.37 17.84 48.36
N GLN A 207 29.42 17.11 48.95
CA GLN A 207 29.45 16.87 50.39
C GLN A 207 29.08 15.43 50.71
N ALA A 208 29.82 14.93 51.69
CA ALA A 208 30.03 13.54 52.04
C ALA A 208 28.85 12.91 52.80
N GLY A 209 28.79 11.58 52.72
CA GLY A 209 28.38 10.75 53.86
C GLY A 209 27.02 10.07 53.74
N LYS A 210 27.04 8.76 53.44
CA LYS A 210 26.64 7.67 54.34
C LYS A 210 26.46 6.38 53.54
N LYS A 211 27.29 5.38 53.85
CA LYS A 211 27.08 3.99 53.46
C LYS A 211 25.81 3.46 54.13
N VAL A 212 24.83 3.09 53.33
CA VAL A 212 23.72 2.22 53.75
C VAL A 212 23.85 0.93 52.95
N THR A 213 24.28 -0.12 53.65
CA THR A 213 24.25 -1.51 53.18
C THR A 213 22.80 -1.97 53.12
N THR A 214 22.40 -2.55 51.99
CA THR A 214 21.17 -3.35 51.87
C THR A 214 21.48 -4.66 51.13
N PRO A 215 20.76 -5.75 51.45
CA PRO A 215 21.26 -7.11 51.29
C PRO A 215 21.06 -7.68 49.88
N GLN A 216 21.93 -8.62 49.51
CA GLN A 216 21.82 -9.41 48.29
C GLN A 216 20.60 -10.33 48.34
N PRO A 217 19.88 -10.53 47.22
CA PRO A 217 18.88 -11.56 47.11
C PRO A 217 19.51 -12.94 46.85
N VAL A 218 18.85 -13.91 47.47
CA VAL A 218 19.10 -15.34 47.52
C VAL A 218 19.12 -15.98 46.13
N ARG A 219 20.10 -16.85 45.89
CA ARG A 219 20.11 -17.82 44.78
C ARG A 219 19.06 -18.90 45.04
N THR A 220 18.10 -19.04 44.15
CA THR A 220 17.26 -20.25 44.04
C THR A 220 17.68 -21.01 42.79
N THR A 221 18.28 -22.17 43.00
CA THR A 221 18.35 -23.29 42.06
C THR A 221 16.95 -23.89 41.93
N GLY A 222 16.50 -24.12 40.70
CA GLY A 222 15.22 -24.77 40.43
C GLY A 222 15.02 -24.93 38.95
N GLU A 223 15.30 -26.14 38.49
CA GLU A 223 14.89 -26.69 37.20
C GLU A 223 13.38 -26.53 37.05
N ASP A 224 12.93 -26.03 35.89
CA ASP A 224 11.60 -26.35 35.36
C ASP A 224 11.60 -26.10 33.85
N ILE A 225 11.66 -27.22 33.13
CA ILE A 225 11.56 -27.36 31.68
C ILE A 225 10.09 -27.15 31.31
N TRP A 226 9.76 -25.97 30.79
CA TRP A 226 8.46 -25.74 30.15
C TRP A 226 8.48 -26.32 28.73
N GLN A 227 7.88 -27.51 28.59
CA GLN A 227 7.49 -28.07 27.31
C GLN A 227 6.38 -27.20 26.69
N PHE A 228 6.65 -26.60 25.54
CA PHE A 228 5.62 -26.00 24.69
C PHE A 228 4.98 -27.09 23.81
N PRO A 229 3.64 -27.17 23.71
CA PRO A 229 3.00 -28.04 22.74
C PRO A 229 3.18 -27.45 21.33
N LEU A 230 3.92 -28.18 20.50
CA LEU A 230 3.95 -28.05 19.05
C LEU A 230 2.63 -28.62 18.49
N ASP A 231 1.56 -27.84 18.54
CA ASP A 231 0.35 -28.13 17.77
C ASP A 231 -0.10 -26.90 16.99
N GLY A 232 0.09 -27.00 15.67
CA GLY A 232 -0.26 -25.97 14.70
C GLY A 232 0.27 -26.29 13.31
N HIS A 233 0.16 -27.55 12.87
CA HIS A 233 0.35 -27.89 11.46
C HIS A 233 -0.72 -27.16 10.63
N ARG A 234 -0.38 -25.97 10.16
CA ARG A 234 -1.05 -25.31 9.04
C ARG A 234 -0.85 -26.24 7.86
N ALA A 235 -1.95 -26.75 7.30
CA ALA A 235 -1.89 -27.52 6.05
C ALA A 235 -1.07 -26.73 5.02
N PRO A 236 -0.18 -27.37 4.24
CA PRO A 236 0.58 -26.69 3.21
C PRO A 236 -0.42 -26.02 2.26
N ASP A 237 -0.34 -24.69 2.17
CA ASP A 237 -1.17 -23.91 1.26
C ASP A 237 -0.92 -24.42 -0.17
N ASP A 238 -1.99 -24.60 -0.95
CA ASP A 238 -1.94 -24.97 -2.37
C ASP A 238 -1.04 -23.97 -3.13
N PRO A 239 0.10 -24.42 -3.69
CA PRO A 239 1.08 -23.54 -4.34
C PRO A 239 0.53 -22.86 -5.59
N THR A 240 -0.62 -23.30 -6.12
CA THR A 240 -1.26 -22.69 -7.30
C THR A 240 -2.17 -21.52 -6.95
N ARG A 241 -2.60 -21.40 -5.68
CA ARG A 241 -3.50 -20.34 -5.26
C ARG A 241 -2.71 -19.11 -4.83
N ILE A 242 -2.42 -18.23 -5.79
CA ILE A 242 -1.85 -16.90 -5.53
C ILE A 242 -2.85 -16.13 -4.66
N ARG A 243 -2.61 -16.10 -3.34
CA ARG A 243 -3.39 -15.32 -2.40
C ARG A 243 -2.98 -13.86 -2.57
N SER A 244 -3.96 -12.96 -2.71
CA SER A 244 -3.73 -11.51 -2.56
C SER A 244 -3.31 -11.26 -1.11
N ASP A 245 -2.01 -11.36 -0.86
CA ASP A 245 -1.43 -11.07 0.44
C ASP A 245 -1.24 -9.56 0.54
N ALA A 246 -2.08 -8.92 1.35
CA ALA A 246 -1.96 -7.49 1.66
C ALA A 246 -0.57 -7.11 2.20
N HIS A 247 0.22 -8.08 2.68
CA HIS A 247 1.60 -7.88 3.11
C HIS A 247 2.61 -7.81 1.96
N ASN A 248 2.28 -8.29 0.75
CA ASN A 248 3.19 -8.20 -0.41
C ASN A 248 3.46 -6.74 -0.81
N ALA A 249 2.52 -5.82 -0.54
CA ALA A 249 2.71 -4.39 -0.81
C ALA A 249 3.82 -3.74 0.04
N HIS A 250 4.27 -4.41 1.09
CA HIS A 250 5.40 -4.00 1.93
C HIS A 250 6.64 -4.86 1.71
N ASP A 251 6.60 -5.81 0.76
CA ASP A 251 7.76 -6.62 0.42
C ASP A 251 8.78 -5.76 -0.35
N THR A 252 9.97 -5.64 0.22
CA THR A 252 11.08 -4.90 -0.40
C THR A 252 11.48 -5.45 -1.77
N GLY A 253 11.30 -6.75 -2.03
CA GLY A 253 11.59 -7.38 -3.33
C GLY A 253 10.58 -6.97 -4.41
N VAL A 254 9.28 -7.01 -4.09
CA VAL A 254 8.22 -6.51 -4.98
C VAL A 254 8.44 -5.03 -5.28
N THR A 255 8.77 -4.26 -4.24
CA THR A 255 8.98 -2.83 -4.36
C THR A 255 10.15 -2.48 -5.29
N ARG A 256 11.24 -3.27 -5.28
CA ARG A 256 12.39 -3.07 -6.18
C ARG A 256 12.09 -3.46 -7.62
N THR A 257 11.43 -4.59 -7.85
CA THR A 257 11.05 -5.04 -9.20
C THR A 257 10.04 -4.08 -9.85
N VAL A 258 9.11 -3.57 -9.05
CA VAL A 258 8.21 -2.46 -9.41
C VAL A 258 9.00 -1.22 -9.85
N LYS A 259 9.97 -0.78 -9.04
CA LYS A 259 10.80 0.40 -9.35
C LYS A 259 11.56 0.22 -10.67
N ALA A 260 12.23 -0.92 -10.85
CA ALA A 260 12.97 -1.24 -12.07
C ALA A 260 12.06 -1.26 -13.31
N SER A 261 10.83 -1.79 -13.16
CA SER A 261 9.84 -1.81 -14.25
C SER A 261 9.39 -0.39 -14.62
N ILE A 262 9.16 0.49 -13.64
CA ILE A 262 8.81 1.89 -13.89
C ILE A 262 9.94 2.62 -14.63
N GLU A 263 11.19 2.43 -14.21
CA GLU A 263 12.36 3.05 -14.87
C GLU A 263 12.48 2.62 -16.34
N LYS A 264 12.26 1.33 -16.63
CA LYS A 264 12.18 0.81 -18.00
C LYS A 264 11.04 1.44 -18.80
N LEU A 265 9.85 1.54 -18.21
CA LEU A 265 8.68 2.16 -18.86
C LEU A 265 8.90 3.65 -19.17
N GLN A 266 9.54 4.39 -18.26
CA GLN A 266 9.88 5.80 -18.47
C GLN A 266 10.77 5.98 -19.71
N GLY A 267 11.77 5.11 -19.89
CA GLY A 267 12.66 5.13 -21.05
C GLY A 267 11.95 4.81 -22.36
N ALA A 268 10.92 3.96 -22.34
CA ALA A 268 10.24 3.49 -23.55
C ALA A 268 9.05 4.37 -23.99
N VAL A 269 8.24 4.86 -23.06
CA VAL A 269 6.97 5.55 -23.37
C VAL A 269 7.16 7.06 -23.57
N GLY A 270 8.20 7.65 -22.99
CA GLY A 270 8.39 9.10 -22.99
C GLY A 270 7.39 9.84 -22.09
N PRO A 271 7.32 11.19 -22.19
CA PRO A 271 6.43 11.99 -21.36
C PRO A 271 4.96 11.79 -21.76
N VAL A 272 4.11 11.43 -20.78
CA VAL A 272 2.67 11.25 -20.97
C VAL A 272 1.90 12.34 -20.23
N ASP A 273 0.91 12.94 -20.90
CA ASP A 273 -0.06 13.82 -20.24
C ASP A 273 -0.96 12.98 -19.32
N GLN A 274 -0.75 13.13 -18.02
CA GLN A 274 -1.43 12.37 -16.97
C GLN A 274 -2.94 12.64 -16.96
N THR A 275 -3.37 13.85 -17.31
CA THR A 275 -4.78 14.25 -17.31
C THR A 275 -5.50 13.58 -18.47
N VAL A 276 -4.88 13.57 -19.65
CA VAL A 276 -5.41 12.88 -20.83
C VAL A 276 -5.49 11.38 -20.58
N ALA A 277 -4.43 10.78 -20.01
CA ALA A 277 -4.41 9.36 -19.71
C ALA A 277 -5.51 8.97 -18.72
N ALA A 278 -5.67 9.70 -17.60
CA ALA A 278 -6.71 9.43 -16.62
C ALA A 278 -8.13 9.56 -17.21
N ARG A 279 -8.36 10.56 -18.06
CA ARG A 279 -9.63 10.73 -18.80
C ARG A 279 -9.91 9.54 -19.72
N GLN A 280 -8.93 9.11 -20.51
CA GLN A 280 -9.08 7.97 -21.41
C GLN A 280 -9.30 6.65 -20.67
N VAL A 281 -8.63 6.44 -19.54
CA VAL A 281 -8.89 5.28 -18.66
C VAL A 281 -10.31 5.32 -18.09
N ARG A 282 -10.81 6.50 -17.72
CA ARG A 282 -12.21 6.67 -17.28
C ARG A 282 -13.20 6.33 -18.38
N GLU A 283 -12.96 6.80 -19.61
CA GLU A 283 -13.77 6.45 -20.79
C GLU A 283 -13.77 4.95 -21.04
N LEU A 284 -12.60 4.29 -20.95
CA LEU A 284 -12.47 2.84 -21.05
C LEU A 284 -13.34 2.12 -20.01
N ILE A 285 -13.26 2.50 -18.72
CA ILE A 285 -14.04 1.86 -17.65
C ILE A 285 -15.56 2.03 -17.88
N LEU A 286 -15.98 3.19 -18.37
CA LEU A 286 -17.39 3.48 -18.65
C LEU A 286 -17.92 2.71 -19.86
N ALA A 287 -17.08 2.51 -20.88
CA ALA A 287 -17.41 1.77 -22.10
C ALA A 287 -17.31 0.25 -21.94
N ALA A 288 -16.52 -0.24 -20.98
CA ALA A 288 -16.30 -1.67 -20.77
C ALA A 288 -17.59 -2.44 -20.43
N ASP A 289 -17.78 -3.59 -21.07
CA ASP A 289 -18.88 -4.52 -20.83
C ASP A 289 -18.61 -5.39 -19.59
N VAL A 290 -18.62 -4.74 -18.42
CA VAL A 290 -18.38 -5.38 -17.12
C VAL A 290 -19.56 -5.17 -16.18
N PRO A 291 -19.74 -6.04 -15.16
CA PRO A 291 -20.78 -5.86 -14.15
C PRO A 291 -20.71 -4.47 -13.48
N THR A 292 -21.88 -3.89 -13.16
CA THR A 292 -21.99 -2.56 -12.55
C THR A 292 -21.16 -2.39 -11.29
N GLU A 293 -21.03 -3.45 -10.47
CA GLU A 293 -20.21 -3.42 -9.27
C GLU A 293 -18.71 -3.31 -9.59
N LYS A 294 -18.21 -4.10 -10.55
CA LYS A 294 -16.83 -4.07 -11.04
C LYS A 294 -16.49 -2.68 -11.58
N ARG A 295 -17.39 -2.13 -12.41
CA ARG A 295 -17.27 -0.76 -12.94
C ARG A 295 -17.18 0.29 -11.82
N ALA A 296 -18.07 0.21 -10.83
CA ALA A 296 -18.07 1.15 -9.70
C ALA A 296 -16.78 1.07 -8.87
N ARG A 297 -16.23 -0.13 -8.67
CA ARG A 297 -14.96 -0.34 -7.98
C ARG A 297 -13.77 0.22 -8.77
N ALA A 298 -13.72 -0.04 -10.08
CA ALA A 298 -12.68 0.51 -10.94
C ALA A 298 -12.69 2.06 -10.95
N ILE A 299 -13.88 2.67 -11.04
CA ILE A 299 -14.03 4.14 -10.92
C ILE A 299 -13.56 4.62 -9.55
N GLN A 300 -13.95 3.95 -8.46
CA GLN A 300 -13.52 4.32 -7.10
C GLN A 300 -11.99 4.24 -6.93
N ALA A 301 -11.34 3.26 -7.56
CA ALA A 301 -9.88 3.13 -7.53
C ALA A 301 -9.20 4.24 -8.34
N LEU A 302 -9.72 4.55 -9.53
CA LEU A 302 -9.25 5.68 -10.35
C LEU A 302 -9.40 7.00 -9.60
N ASP A 303 -10.55 7.25 -8.96
CA ASP A 303 -10.79 8.44 -8.13
C ASP A 303 -9.80 8.51 -6.94
N ALA A 304 -9.35 7.36 -6.40
CA ALA A 304 -8.34 7.32 -5.35
C ALA A 304 -6.94 7.64 -5.88
N ILE A 305 -6.59 7.14 -7.06
CA ILE A 305 -5.35 7.45 -7.78
C ILE A 305 -5.27 8.94 -8.11
N GLU A 306 -6.32 9.52 -8.68
CA GLU A 306 -6.35 10.96 -9.06
C GLU A 306 -6.30 11.90 -7.86
N ARG A 307 -6.88 11.49 -6.72
CA ARG A 307 -6.82 12.25 -5.46
C ARG A 307 -5.47 12.17 -4.79
N ASN A 308 -4.72 11.07 -4.95
CA ASN A 308 -3.40 10.95 -4.35
C ASN A 308 -2.35 11.68 -5.20
N ASN A 309 -2.09 12.91 -4.81
CA ASN A 309 -1.10 13.78 -5.43
C ASN A 309 0.30 13.68 -4.80
N HIS A 310 0.47 12.86 -3.78
CA HIS A 310 1.77 12.68 -3.14
C HIS A 310 2.66 11.79 -4.00
N THR A 311 3.92 12.20 -4.12
CA THR A 311 4.96 11.37 -4.70
C THR A 311 5.20 10.17 -3.80
N LEU A 312 5.16 8.97 -4.38
CA LEU A 312 5.48 7.75 -3.68
C LEU A 312 6.99 7.66 -3.47
N GLY A 313 7.44 7.71 -2.21
CA GLY A 313 8.86 7.83 -1.87
C GLY A 313 9.78 6.80 -2.53
N THR A 314 9.29 5.59 -2.79
CA THR A 314 10.09 4.54 -3.43
C THR A 314 10.44 4.84 -4.89
N VAL A 315 9.49 5.41 -5.65
CA VAL A 315 9.59 5.56 -7.10
C VAL A 315 9.64 7.04 -7.53
N ASN A 316 9.48 7.95 -6.59
CA ASN A 316 9.48 9.40 -6.79
C ASN A 316 8.49 9.87 -7.89
N MET A 317 7.33 9.22 -7.96
CA MET A 317 6.25 9.52 -8.91
C MET A 317 4.90 9.48 -8.21
N THR A 318 3.92 10.22 -8.72
CA THR A 318 2.52 10.10 -8.28
C THR A 318 1.87 8.87 -8.92
N GLU A 319 0.78 8.37 -8.33
CA GLU A 319 0.03 7.25 -8.92
C GLU A 319 -0.53 7.60 -10.31
N THR A 320 -0.94 8.86 -10.53
CA THR A 320 -1.41 9.34 -11.84
C THR A 320 -0.33 9.31 -12.91
N ALA A 321 0.91 9.62 -12.55
CA ALA A 321 2.03 9.59 -13.47
C ALA A 321 2.34 8.16 -13.93
N ILE A 322 2.27 7.20 -13.02
CA ILE A 322 2.52 5.79 -13.30
C ILE A 322 1.36 5.20 -14.11
N LEU A 323 0.11 5.55 -13.79
CA LEU A 323 -1.04 5.21 -14.63
C LEU A 323 -0.86 5.74 -16.05
N GLY A 324 -0.34 6.97 -16.20
CA GLY A 324 0.01 7.55 -17.49
C GLY A 324 1.04 6.71 -18.26
N LEU A 325 2.13 6.28 -17.61
CA LEU A 325 3.13 5.41 -18.23
C LEU A 325 2.55 4.07 -18.68
N VAL A 326 1.76 3.41 -17.83
CA VAL A 326 1.10 2.15 -18.17
C VAL A 326 0.15 2.36 -19.34
N TRP A 327 -0.67 3.39 -19.30
CA TRP A 327 -1.59 3.72 -20.39
C TRP A 327 -0.86 4.02 -21.71
N GLY A 328 0.23 4.77 -21.67
CA GLY A 328 1.07 5.01 -22.84
C GLY A 328 1.66 3.70 -23.39
N ARG A 329 2.14 2.81 -22.51
CA ARG A 329 2.69 1.51 -22.92
C ARG A 329 1.64 0.57 -23.50
N LEU A 330 0.41 0.58 -22.97
CA LEU A 330 -0.72 -0.17 -23.52
C LEU A 330 -1.01 0.18 -24.98
N ASN A 331 -0.82 1.46 -25.33
CA ASN A 331 -1.07 1.96 -26.68
C ASN A 331 0.21 1.99 -27.56
N HIS A 332 1.33 1.46 -27.06
CA HIS A 332 2.59 1.36 -27.79
C HIS A 332 2.53 0.27 -28.87
N GLU A 333 3.34 0.42 -29.92
CA GLU A 333 3.37 -0.49 -31.08
C GLU A 333 3.64 -1.96 -30.69
N ASP A 334 4.58 -2.20 -29.79
CA ASP A 334 4.90 -3.52 -29.21
C ASP A 334 3.70 -4.27 -28.63
N ASN A 335 2.66 -3.56 -28.17
CA ASN A 335 1.49 -4.16 -27.51
C ASN A 335 0.22 -4.15 -28.38
N LEU A 336 0.28 -3.72 -29.65
CA LEU A 336 -0.91 -3.63 -30.50
C LEU A 336 -1.67 -4.96 -30.62
N GLY A 337 -0.96 -6.09 -30.65
CA GLY A 337 -1.56 -7.42 -30.71
C GLY A 337 -2.35 -7.82 -29.46
N ASN A 338 -1.97 -7.29 -28.29
CA ASN A 338 -2.57 -7.63 -26.99
C ASN A 338 -3.36 -6.46 -26.37
N ARG A 339 -3.50 -5.33 -27.08
CA ARG A 339 -3.97 -4.06 -26.52
C ARG A 339 -5.33 -4.16 -25.84
N GLU A 340 -6.31 -4.79 -26.48
CA GLU A 340 -7.66 -4.87 -25.91
C GLU A 340 -7.70 -5.79 -24.68
N ALA A 341 -6.99 -6.93 -24.71
CA ALA A 341 -6.85 -7.81 -23.54
C ALA A 341 -6.17 -7.09 -22.37
N LEU A 342 -5.14 -6.30 -22.64
CA LEU A 342 -4.47 -5.52 -21.60
C LEU A 342 -5.35 -4.37 -21.07
N ARG A 343 -6.21 -3.76 -21.90
CA ARG A 343 -7.20 -2.76 -21.45
C ARG A 343 -8.26 -3.39 -20.55
N GLU A 344 -8.75 -4.57 -20.90
CA GLU A 344 -9.63 -5.35 -20.02
C GLU A 344 -8.93 -5.67 -18.71
N ASN A 345 -7.67 -6.13 -18.76
CA ASN A 345 -6.86 -6.40 -17.57
C ASN A 345 -6.68 -5.15 -16.69
N LEU A 346 -6.51 -3.95 -17.29
CA LEU A 346 -6.44 -2.70 -16.52
C LEU A 346 -7.72 -2.42 -15.74
N VAL A 347 -8.89 -2.66 -16.33
CA VAL A 347 -10.19 -2.49 -15.65
C VAL A 347 -10.32 -3.47 -14.49
N ASP A 348 -9.82 -4.68 -14.66
CA ASP A 348 -9.83 -5.74 -13.67
C ASP A 348 -8.94 -5.38 -12.48
N GLU A 349 -7.69 -5.02 -12.74
CA GLU A 349 -6.71 -4.58 -11.73
C GLU A 349 -7.18 -3.33 -10.95
N LEU A 350 -7.82 -2.38 -11.62
CA LEU A 350 -8.44 -1.23 -10.95
C LEU A 350 -9.63 -1.64 -10.08
N SER A 351 -10.46 -2.59 -10.51
CA SER A 351 -11.56 -3.09 -9.68
C SER A 351 -11.05 -3.85 -8.44
N GLU A 352 -9.99 -4.64 -8.60
CA GLU A 352 -9.33 -5.38 -7.52
C GLU A 352 -8.56 -4.48 -6.54
N SER A 353 -8.26 -3.24 -6.94
CA SER A 353 -7.71 -2.21 -6.08
C SER A 353 -8.69 -1.69 -5.00
N ILE A 354 -9.93 -2.19 -4.99
CA ILE A 354 -10.90 -1.96 -3.92
C ILE A 354 -11.08 -3.25 -3.12
N GLU A 355 -10.77 -3.26 -1.84
CA GLU A 355 -11.00 -4.39 -0.94
C GLU A 355 -12.00 -3.98 0.15
N HIS A 356 -13.02 -4.81 0.40
CA HIS A 356 -14.05 -4.53 1.40
C HIS A 356 -14.71 -3.14 1.26
N GLY A 357 -14.91 -2.69 0.00
CA GLY A 357 -15.51 -1.39 -0.33
C GLY A 357 -14.61 -0.17 -0.14
N LYS A 358 -13.32 -0.38 0.17
CA LYS A 358 -12.33 0.70 0.36
C LYS A 358 -11.14 0.50 -0.58
N PRO A 359 -10.53 1.59 -1.10
CA PRO A 359 -9.31 1.45 -1.86
C PRO A 359 -8.18 0.88 -0.98
N VAL A 360 -7.40 -0.04 -1.55
CA VAL A 360 -6.16 -0.55 -0.93
C VAL A 360 -5.12 0.57 -0.79
N CYS A 361 -3.99 0.31 -0.13
CA CYS A 361 -2.91 1.30 0.01
C CYS A 361 -2.36 1.75 -1.35
N ALA A 362 -1.71 2.92 -1.41
CA ALA A 362 -1.20 3.49 -2.66
C ALA A 362 -0.22 2.56 -3.39
N MET A 363 0.67 1.88 -2.64
CA MET A 363 1.58 0.88 -3.23
C MET A 363 0.82 -0.34 -3.79
N GLY A 364 -0.25 -0.76 -3.11
CA GLY A 364 -1.09 -1.87 -3.58
C GLY A 364 -1.88 -1.52 -4.85
N ARG A 365 -2.30 -0.26 -5.03
CA ARG A 365 -2.92 0.21 -6.27
C ARG A 365 -1.92 0.31 -7.40
N LEU A 366 -0.75 0.90 -7.12
CA LEU A 366 0.36 0.98 -8.08
C LEU A 366 0.76 -0.41 -8.59
N SER A 367 0.94 -1.38 -7.68
CA SER A 367 1.34 -2.74 -8.06
C SER A 367 0.31 -3.40 -8.99
N ARG A 368 -0.99 -3.14 -8.79
CA ARG A 368 -2.07 -3.65 -9.65
C ARG A 368 -2.09 -2.94 -11.01
N VAL A 369 -1.94 -1.62 -11.01
CA VAL A 369 -1.81 -0.84 -12.25
C VAL A 369 -0.64 -1.33 -13.11
N LEU A 370 0.53 -1.59 -12.52
CA LEU A 370 1.65 -2.22 -13.25
C LEU A 370 1.39 -3.69 -13.59
N GLY A 371 0.68 -4.41 -12.71
CA GLY A 371 0.25 -5.80 -12.90
C GLY A 371 -0.48 -6.01 -14.22
N THR A 372 -1.16 -4.97 -14.73
CA THR A 372 -1.75 -4.92 -16.06
C THR A 372 -0.81 -5.42 -17.17
N LEU A 373 0.47 -5.06 -17.11
CA LEU A 373 1.49 -5.38 -18.11
C LEU A 373 2.32 -6.63 -17.76
N ASN A 374 2.24 -7.11 -16.51
CA ASN A 374 3.12 -8.13 -15.99
C ASN A 374 2.93 -9.47 -16.70
N GLY A 375 4.02 -10.08 -17.18
CA GLY A 375 3.99 -11.35 -17.90
C GLY A 375 3.56 -11.27 -19.38
N VAL A 376 3.09 -10.10 -19.84
CA VAL A 376 2.78 -9.86 -21.27
C VAL A 376 3.81 -8.91 -21.89
N ASP A 377 4.18 -7.85 -21.16
CA ASP A 377 5.17 -6.87 -21.60
C ASP A 377 6.56 -7.18 -21.01
N ALA A 378 7.57 -7.31 -21.86
CA ALA A 378 8.95 -7.61 -21.44
C ALA A 378 9.59 -6.50 -20.57
N LEU A 379 9.05 -5.28 -20.55
CA LEU A 379 9.55 -4.20 -19.69
C LEU A 379 9.08 -4.31 -18.24
N VAL A 380 8.01 -5.08 -17.98
CA VAL A 380 7.42 -5.21 -16.66
C VAL A 380 7.54 -6.65 -16.17
N ASP A 381 8.40 -6.84 -15.18
CA ASP A 381 8.61 -8.12 -14.50
C ASP A 381 8.53 -7.91 -12.99
N ILE A 382 7.33 -8.08 -12.44
CA ILE A 382 7.04 -7.99 -11.01
C ILE A 382 6.92 -9.40 -10.47
N LYS A 383 7.90 -9.80 -9.66
CA LYS A 383 7.94 -11.11 -9.02
C LYS A 383 7.73 -10.98 -7.51
N PRO A 384 6.74 -11.65 -6.92
CA PRO A 384 6.64 -11.75 -5.47
C PRO A 384 7.81 -12.55 -4.92
N LYS A 385 8.13 -12.34 -3.64
CA LYS A 385 9.29 -12.97 -2.99
C LYS A 385 9.27 -14.50 -3.06
N TRP A 386 8.10 -15.13 -2.91
CA TRP A 386 7.98 -16.58 -3.03
C TRP A 386 8.36 -17.07 -4.44
N ALA A 387 8.01 -16.32 -5.49
CA ALA A 387 8.34 -16.68 -6.87
C ALA A 387 9.84 -16.55 -7.12
N LEU A 388 10.46 -15.49 -6.60
CA LEU A 388 11.92 -15.33 -6.62
C LEU A 388 12.63 -16.46 -5.88
N SER A 389 12.13 -16.86 -4.71
CA SER A 389 12.68 -17.97 -3.94
C SER A 389 12.60 -19.30 -4.72
N GLN A 390 11.44 -19.59 -5.33
CA GLN A 390 11.26 -20.77 -6.15
C GLN A 390 12.17 -20.77 -7.39
N GLU A 391 12.33 -19.62 -8.04
CA GLU A 391 13.24 -19.45 -9.18
C GLU A 391 14.70 -19.73 -8.78
N MET A 392 15.13 -19.21 -7.62
CA MET A 392 16.46 -19.49 -7.07
C MET A 392 16.67 -20.99 -6.77
N ILE A 393 15.68 -21.65 -6.13
CA ILE A 393 15.74 -23.09 -5.83
C ILE A 393 15.83 -23.91 -7.12
N ASN A 394 14.99 -23.60 -8.11
CA ASN A 394 14.98 -24.31 -9.41
C ASN A 394 16.32 -24.12 -10.15
N LYS A 395 16.86 -22.89 -10.17
CA LYS A 395 18.16 -22.59 -10.78
C LYS A 395 19.29 -23.32 -10.04
N ALA A 396 19.26 -23.33 -8.71
CA ALA A 396 20.23 -24.04 -7.88
C ALA A 396 20.22 -25.55 -8.13
N GLY A 397 19.03 -26.18 -8.22
CA GLY A 397 18.90 -27.60 -8.55
C GLY A 397 19.42 -27.95 -9.94
N ALA A 398 19.16 -27.10 -10.94
CA ALA A 398 19.70 -27.27 -12.29
C ALA A 398 21.23 -27.17 -12.31
N MET A 399 21.81 -26.19 -11.59
CA MET A 399 23.25 -26.03 -11.46
C MET A 399 23.90 -27.21 -10.74
N PHE A 400 23.30 -27.69 -9.65
CA PHE A 400 23.80 -28.86 -8.92
C PHE A 400 23.83 -30.10 -9.81
N LYS A 401 22.73 -30.36 -10.53
CA LYS A 401 22.65 -31.48 -11.47
C LYS A 401 23.71 -31.39 -12.56
N ASP A 402 23.89 -30.22 -13.18
CA ASP A 402 24.93 -30.00 -14.19
C ASP A 402 26.33 -30.25 -13.62
N LYS A 403 26.61 -29.75 -12.40
CA LYS A 403 27.88 -30.00 -11.72
C LYS A 403 28.13 -31.49 -11.48
N VAL A 404 27.17 -32.21 -10.90
CA VAL A 404 27.28 -33.66 -10.64
C VAL A 404 27.52 -34.45 -11.93
N THR A 405 26.87 -34.08 -13.04
CA THR A 405 27.09 -34.77 -14.33
C THR A 405 28.50 -34.61 -14.90
N ARG A 406 29.22 -33.54 -14.52
CA ARG A 406 30.58 -33.25 -14.99
C ARG A 406 31.67 -33.77 -14.05
N LEU A 407 31.30 -34.32 -12.89
CA LEU A 407 32.26 -34.86 -11.93
C LEU A 407 32.92 -36.15 -12.45
N PRO A 408 34.16 -36.43 -12.02
CA PRO A 408 34.76 -37.75 -12.17
C PRO A 408 33.85 -38.85 -11.60
N GLU A 409 33.94 -40.05 -12.15
CA GLU A 409 33.07 -41.17 -11.76
C GLU A 409 33.16 -41.53 -10.27
N ALA A 410 34.35 -41.41 -9.67
CA ALA A 410 34.56 -41.62 -8.23
C ALA A 410 33.77 -40.62 -7.37
N ASP A 411 33.84 -39.32 -7.69
CA ASP A 411 33.11 -38.27 -6.95
C ASP A 411 31.60 -38.39 -7.19
N ARG A 412 31.17 -38.71 -8.41
CA ARG A 412 29.76 -38.95 -8.74
C ARG A 412 29.20 -40.15 -7.98
N ALA A 413 29.99 -41.23 -7.84
CA ALA A 413 29.60 -42.39 -7.04
C ALA A 413 29.46 -42.03 -5.55
N ALA A 414 30.34 -41.17 -5.03
CA ALA A 414 30.26 -40.68 -3.65
C ALA A 414 28.95 -39.89 -3.39
N VAL A 415 28.53 -39.04 -4.32
CA VAL A 415 27.26 -38.27 -4.21
C VAL A 415 26.02 -39.16 -4.20
N HIS A 416 26.05 -40.32 -4.87
CA HIS A 416 24.92 -41.24 -4.96
C HIS A 416 24.98 -42.42 -3.98
N ALA A 417 25.99 -42.47 -3.11
CA ALA A 417 26.16 -43.57 -2.18
C ALA A 417 25.10 -43.53 -1.07
N LEU A 418 24.33 -44.61 -0.92
CA LEU A 418 23.38 -44.75 0.19
C LEU A 418 24.08 -44.97 1.54
N GLN A 419 25.28 -45.53 1.51
CA GLN A 419 26.15 -45.79 2.65
C GLN A 419 27.59 -45.43 2.26
N PRO A 420 27.98 -44.15 2.37
CA PRO A 420 29.31 -43.71 1.97
C PRO A 420 30.39 -44.28 2.89
N THR A 421 31.54 -44.64 2.31
CA THR A 421 32.78 -44.82 3.09
C THR A 421 33.29 -43.47 3.58
N GLU A 422 34.23 -43.46 4.53
CA GLU A 422 34.83 -42.21 5.03
C GLU A 422 35.47 -41.37 3.89
N GLU A 423 36.12 -42.03 2.92
CA GLU A 423 36.66 -41.35 1.73
C GLU A 423 35.55 -40.76 0.83
N GLN A 424 34.42 -41.46 0.69
CA GLN A 424 33.27 -40.97 -0.07
C GLN A 424 32.56 -39.83 0.65
N GLU A 425 32.51 -39.84 1.99
CA GLU A 425 31.96 -38.76 2.80
C GLU A 425 32.78 -37.48 2.64
N GLN A 426 34.12 -37.58 2.67
CA GLN A 426 35.01 -36.44 2.41
C GLN A 426 34.86 -35.91 0.97
N ALA A 427 34.74 -36.80 -0.02
CA ALA A 427 34.51 -36.40 -1.41
C ALA A 427 33.15 -35.71 -1.58
N TYR A 428 32.10 -36.25 -0.94
CA TYR A 428 30.76 -35.66 -0.91
C TYR A 428 30.80 -34.26 -0.30
N GLU A 429 31.37 -34.09 0.90
CA GLU A 429 31.45 -32.78 1.55
C GLU A 429 32.19 -31.74 0.71
N ARG A 430 33.31 -32.14 0.08
CA ARG A 430 34.05 -31.26 -0.84
C ARG A 430 33.17 -30.83 -2.00
N VAL A 431 32.55 -31.78 -2.72
CA VAL A 431 31.68 -31.51 -3.88
C VAL A 431 30.50 -30.64 -3.47
N MET A 432 29.86 -30.93 -2.34
CA MET A 432 28.71 -30.17 -1.84
C MET A 432 29.09 -28.74 -1.48
N ASN A 433 30.22 -28.54 -0.80
CA ASN A 433 30.67 -27.20 -0.43
C ASN A 433 31.04 -26.37 -1.66
N GLU A 434 31.73 -26.96 -2.64
CA GLU A 434 32.02 -26.29 -3.90
C GLU A 434 30.75 -25.98 -4.70
N ALA A 435 29.79 -26.90 -4.74
CA ALA A 435 28.52 -26.67 -5.44
C ALA A 435 27.70 -25.55 -4.78
N LYS A 436 27.60 -25.54 -3.46
CA LYS A 436 26.93 -24.48 -2.69
C LYS A 436 27.60 -23.13 -2.92
N ALA A 437 28.94 -23.09 -2.98
CA ALA A 437 29.68 -21.86 -3.28
C ALA A 437 29.37 -21.33 -4.69
N ASP A 438 29.46 -22.20 -5.72
CA ASP A 438 29.16 -21.83 -7.11
C ASP A 438 27.72 -21.34 -7.28
N ILE A 439 26.76 -22.03 -6.65
CA ILE A 439 25.34 -21.65 -6.66
C ILE A 439 25.16 -20.28 -5.99
N ARG A 440 25.75 -20.06 -4.81
CA ARG A 440 25.64 -18.76 -4.12
C ARG A 440 26.21 -17.64 -4.97
N ASP A 441 27.35 -17.83 -5.60
CA ASP A 441 28.00 -16.79 -6.41
C ASP A 441 27.20 -16.44 -7.67
N GLU A 442 26.68 -17.44 -8.37
CA GLU A 442 25.86 -17.23 -9.57
C GLU A 442 24.50 -16.60 -9.24
N LEU A 443 23.85 -17.03 -8.16
CA LEU A 443 22.61 -16.41 -7.72
C LEU A 443 22.86 -14.98 -7.20
N ARG A 444 23.97 -14.73 -6.48
CA ARG A 444 24.32 -13.37 -6.06
C ARG A 444 24.52 -12.45 -7.27
N ARG A 445 25.19 -12.92 -8.32
CA ARG A 445 25.32 -12.19 -9.59
C ARG A 445 23.95 -11.92 -10.25
N SER A 446 23.07 -12.91 -10.25
CA SER A 446 21.77 -12.82 -10.92
C SER A 446 20.77 -11.92 -10.20
N TYR A 447 20.76 -11.93 -8.86
CA TYR A 447 19.71 -11.28 -8.06
C TYR A 447 20.20 -10.07 -7.25
N VAL A 448 21.46 -10.08 -6.78
CA VAL A 448 22.01 -8.96 -5.99
C VAL A 448 22.63 -7.93 -6.92
N SER A 449 23.48 -8.34 -7.87
CA SER A 449 24.15 -7.38 -8.78
C SER A 449 23.19 -6.68 -9.74
N THR A 450 22.04 -7.28 -10.04
CA THR A 450 20.96 -6.68 -10.85
C THR A 450 20.01 -5.79 -10.04
N GLY A 451 20.16 -5.73 -8.71
CA GLY A 451 19.34 -4.92 -7.82
C GLY A 451 17.97 -5.50 -7.48
N ILE A 452 17.67 -6.76 -7.86
CA ILE A 452 16.41 -7.43 -7.52
C ILE A 452 16.32 -7.64 -5.99
N MET A 453 17.44 -8.08 -5.37
CA MET A 453 17.56 -8.30 -3.92
C MET A 453 18.74 -7.51 -3.35
N THR A 454 18.67 -7.14 -2.07
CA THR A 454 19.86 -6.72 -1.32
C THR A 454 20.64 -7.95 -0.88
N ASN A 455 21.92 -7.75 -0.58
CA ASN A 455 22.77 -8.83 -0.08
C ASN A 455 22.18 -9.46 1.19
N GLU A 456 21.69 -8.67 2.14
CA GLU A 456 21.10 -9.18 3.38
C GLU A 456 19.84 -10.01 3.10
N ALA A 457 18.98 -9.56 2.20
CA ALA A 457 17.76 -10.28 1.83
C ALA A 457 18.09 -11.60 1.11
N PHE A 458 19.14 -11.59 0.29
CA PHE A 458 19.64 -12.76 -0.41
C PHE A 458 20.20 -13.81 0.57
N GLU A 459 21.03 -13.41 1.54
CA GLU A 459 21.56 -14.33 2.55
C GLU A 459 20.45 -14.94 3.41
N VAL A 460 19.46 -14.13 3.83
CA VAL A 460 18.31 -14.62 4.61
C VAL A 460 17.47 -15.60 3.80
N GLU A 461 17.32 -15.40 2.49
CA GLU A 461 16.48 -16.29 1.68
C GLU A 461 17.21 -17.58 1.33
N THR A 462 18.47 -17.51 0.93
CA THR A 462 19.27 -18.68 0.55
C THR A 462 19.58 -19.58 1.73
N SER A 463 19.86 -19.03 2.92
CA SER A 463 20.13 -19.82 4.14
C SER A 463 18.98 -20.75 4.56
N LYS A 464 17.75 -20.53 4.05
CA LYS A 464 16.61 -21.39 4.35
C LYS A 464 16.64 -22.75 3.65
N TRP A 465 17.34 -22.86 2.52
CA TRP A 465 17.26 -24.04 1.65
C TRP A 465 18.58 -24.49 1.05
N ILE A 466 19.60 -23.63 0.98
CA ILE A 466 20.89 -23.95 0.33
C ILE A 466 21.58 -25.14 0.99
N ASP A 467 21.38 -25.36 2.29
CA ASP A 467 21.95 -26.49 3.02
C ASP A 467 21.19 -27.80 2.83
N HIS A 468 19.99 -27.72 2.23
CA HIS A 468 19.15 -28.87 1.88
C HIS A 468 19.26 -29.25 0.40
N ILE A 469 20.11 -28.58 -0.38
CA ILE A 469 20.48 -29.05 -1.71
C ILE A 469 21.45 -30.21 -1.54
N GLY A 470 21.12 -31.35 -2.14
CA GLY A 470 21.83 -32.63 -2.08
C GLY A 470 20.92 -33.75 -2.58
#